data_AF-A0A958H771-F1
#
_entry.id   AF-A0A958H771-F1
#
_cell.length_a   1.000
_cell.length_b   1.000
_cell.length_c   1.000
_cell.angle_alpha   90.00
_cell.angle_beta   90.00
_cell.angle_gamma   90.00
#
_symmetry.space_group_name_H-M   'P 1'
#
loop_
_entity.id
_entity.type
_entity.pdbx_description
1 polymer ?
#
loop_
_entity_poly.entity_id
_entity_poly.type
_entity_poly.pdbx_seq_one_letter_code
_entity_poly.pdbx_strand_id
1 'polypeptide(L)'
;LLALPALFFPVIFLVDLQYWLANFGQNLDPAAPLSNSVKPFVPPVLFEGKIAQFRTVASPGIGLWLAIAASVIILIGLYFHRRAYKPLADAQEAIRQDDAVHE
;
A
#
# COMPACT_ATOMS: atom_id res chain seq x y z
N LEU A 1 5.06 9.74 -13.17
CA LEU A 1 5.01 10.28 -11.77
C LEU A 1 3.86 9.68 -10.95
N LEU A 2 2.61 9.71 -11.42
CA LEU A 2 1.44 9.26 -10.62
C LEU A 2 1.28 7.73 -10.49
N ALA A 3 2.00 6.91 -11.27
CA ALA A 3 1.89 5.46 -11.22
C ALA A 3 2.40 4.86 -9.89
N LEU A 4 3.44 5.46 -9.28
CA LEU A 4 4.02 4.91 -8.04
C LEU A 4 3.08 5.07 -6.83
N PRO A 5 2.51 6.25 -6.55
CA PRO A 5 1.53 6.37 -5.46
C PRO A 5 0.34 5.43 -5.63
N ALA A 6 -0.19 5.30 -6.86
CA ALA A 6 -1.32 4.42 -7.14
C ALA A 6 -0.97 2.93 -7.00
N LEU A 7 0.24 2.52 -7.40
CA LEU A 7 0.73 1.14 -7.28
C LEU A 7 0.91 0.71 -5.82
N PHE A 8 1.39 1.61 -4.95
CA PHE A 8 1.63 1.32 -3.54
C PHE A 8 0.44 1.62 -2.63
N PHE A 9 -0.62 2.23 -3.16
CA PHE A 9 -1.81 2.63 -2.40
C PHE A 9 -2.38 1.53 -1.48
N PRO A 10 -2.63 0.27 -1.91
CA PRO A 10 -3.21 -0.74 -1.02
C PRO A 10 -2.31 -1.06 0.19
N VAL A 11 -0.98 -1.01 0.02
CA VAL A 11 -0.03 -1.24 1.11
C VAL A 11 0.00 -0.04 2.05
N ILE A 12 0.10 1.17 1.50
CA ILE A 12 0.11 2.42 2.27
C ILE A 12 -1.17 2.51 3.12
N PHE A 13 -2.32 2.19 2.53
CA PHE A 13 -3.61 2.17 3.22
C PHE A 13 -3.62 1.20 4.40
N LEU A 14 -3.14 -0.04 4.23
CA LEU A 14 -3.10 -1.02 5.32
C LEU A 14 -2.18 -0.59 6.46
N VAL A 15 -1.03 0.00 6.13
CA VAL A 15 -0.08 0.51 7.13
C VAL A 15 -0.67 1.69 7.89
N ASP A 16 -1.25 2.66 7.19
CA ASP A 16 -1.90 3.81 7.81
C ASP A 16 -3.07 3.38 8.71
N LEU A 17 -3.93 2.48 8.22
CA LEU A 17 -5.03 1.95 9.01
C LEU A 17 -4.54 1.20 10.26
N GLN A 18 -3.49 0.38 10.15
CA GLN A 18 -2.91 -0.31 11.30
C GLN A 18 -2.31 0.66 12.32
N TYR A 19 -1.69 1.75 11.86
CA TYR A 19 -1.18 2.80 12.72
C TYR A 19 -2.30 3.45 13.53
N TRP A 20 -3.40 3.84 12.88
CA TRP A 20 -4.55 4.45 13.56
C TRP A 20 -5.25 3.49 14.52
N LEU A 21 -5.40 2.22 14.15
CA LEU A 21 -5.93 1.18 15.03
C LEU A 21 -5.06 1.00 16.28
N ALA A 22 -3.73 0.98 16.11
CA ALA A 22 -2.80 0.90 17.23
C ALA A 22 -2.88 2.15 18.12
N ASN A 23 -2.93 3.35 17.53
CA ASN A 23 -3.05 4.59 18.28
C ASN A 23 -4.35 4.62 19.11
N PHE A 24 -5.48 4.21 18.52
CA PHE A 24 -6.75 4.12 19.23
C PHE A 24 -6.71 3.14 20.41
N GLY A 25 -6.18 1.93 20.19
CA GLY A 25 -6.13 0.90 21.24
C GLY A 25 -5.12 1.17 22.35
N GLN A 26 -4.10 2.00 22.10
CA GLN A 26 -3.12 2.43 23.10
C GLN A 26 -3.53 3.71 23.86
N ASN A 27 -4.40 4.54 23.27
CA ASN A 27 -4.83 5.81 23.83
C ASN A 27 -6.35 5.84 24.00
N LEU A 28 -6.88 4.91 24.81
CA LEU A 28 -8.31 4.84 25.10
C LEU A 28 -8.76 6.07 25.88
N ASP A 29 -9.90 6.64 25.49
CA ASP A 29 -10.55 7.72 26.23
C ASP A 29 -10.89 7.26 27.65
N PRO A 30 -10.38 7.91 28.72
CA PRO A 30 -10.70 7.56 30.10
C PRO A 30 -12.20 7.57 30.42
N ALA A 31 -12.99 8.39 29.72
CA ALA A 31 -14.44 8.46 29.89
C ALA A 31 -15.20 7.32 29.18
N ALA A 32 -14.54 6.53 28.34
CA ALA A 32 -15.19 5.42 27.63
C ALA A 32 -15.58 4.28 28.61
N PRO A 33 -16.75 3.63 28.43
CA PRO A 33 -17.29 2.66 29.40
C PRO A 33 -16.37 1.46 29.74
N LEU A 34 -15.45 1.11 28.84
CA LEU A 34 -14.57 -0.06 28.98
C LEU A 34 -13.08 0.31 29.14
N SER A 35 -12.73 1.59 29.17
CA SER A 35 -11.34 2.06 29.20
C SER A 35 -10.56 1.56 30.42
N ASN A 36 -11.21 1.48 31.58
CA ASN A 36 -10.60 1.02 32.83
C ASN A 36 -10.60 -0.51 32.99
N SER A 37 -11.32 -1.23 32.12
CA SER A 37 -11.54 -2.69 32.21
C SER A 37 -10.78 -3.48 31.16
N VAL A 38 -10.20 -2.80 30.16
CA VAL A 38 -9.49 -3.42 29.04
C VAL A 38 -8.07 -2.87 29.00
N LYS A 39 -7.08 -3.77 29.00
CA LYS A 39 -5.67 -3.39 28.85
C LYS A 39 -5.44 -2.82 27.45
N PRO A 40 -4.46 -1.90 27.27
CA PRO A 40 -4.10 -1.42 25.94
C PRO A 40 -3.87 -2.55 24.95
N PHE A 41 -4.38 -2.39 23.73
CA PHE A 41 -4.38 -3.43 22.71
C PHE A 41 -4.13 -2.83 21.32
N VAL A 42 -3.85 -3.69 20.34
CA VAL A 42 -3.71 -3.29 18.94
C VAL A 42 -4.67 -4.16 18.12
N PRO A 43 -5.76 -3.60 17.57
CA PRO A 43 -6.63 -4.34 16.67
C PRO A 43 -5.85 -4.79 15.42
N PRO A 44 -6.05 -6.03 14.96
CA PRO A 44 -5.47 -6.44 13.69
C PRO A 44 -6.22 -5.76 12.53
N VAL A 45 -5.47 -5.20 11.58
CA VAL A 45 -6.04 -4.59 10.37
C VAL A 45 -6.68 -5.62 9.43
N LEU A 46 -6.26 -6.89 9.52
CA LEU A 46 -6.76 -8.00 8.72
C LEU A 46 -6.92 -9.25 9.59
N PHE A 47 -7.88 -10.09 9.22
CA PHE A 47 -8.21 -11.36 9.87
C PHE A 47 -8.73 -11.17 11.30
N GLU A 48 -8.42 -12.11 12.18
CA GLU A 48 -9.05 -12.21 13.49
C GLU A 48 -8.14 -11.76 14.61
N GLY A 49 -8.74 -11.08 15.59
CA GLY A 49 -8.07 -10.67 16.82
C GLY A 49 -8.94 -10.92 18.04
N LYS A 50 -8.31 -11.02 19.21
CA LYS A 50 -9.00 -11.12 20.49
C LYS A 50 -8.69 -9.89 21.34
N ILE A 51 -9.73 -9.21 21.81
CA ILE A 51 -9.62 -8.04 22.68
C ILE A 51 -10.45 -8.33 23.93
N ALA A 52 -9.78 -8.55 25.05
CA ALA A 52 -10.41 -9.06 26.28
C ALA A 52 -11.25 -10.32 25.99
N GLN A 53 -12.58 -10.24 26.14
CA GLN A 53 -13.51 -11.34 25.87
C GLN A 53 -14.18 -11.29 24.49
N PHE A 54 -13.82 -10.31 23.66
CA PHE A 54 -14.39 -10.12 22.33
C PHE A 54 -13.47 -10.68 21.25
N ARG A 55 -14.09 -11.29 20.23
CA ARG A 55 -13.45 -11.64 18.96
C ARG A 55 -13.73 -10.53 17.95
N THR A 56 -12.70 -10.09 17.26
CA THR A 56 -12.77 -9.15 16.14
C THR A 56 -12.44 -9.89 14.86
N VAL A 57 -13.15 -9.55 13.79
CA VAL A 57 -12.93 -10.12 12.46
C VAL A 57 -12.87 -8.95 11.48
N ALA A 58 -11.69 -8.72 10.91
CA ALA A 58 -11.43 -7.71 9.91
C ALA A 58 -11.25 -8.41 8.55
N SER A 59 -12.07 -8.04 7.57
CA SER A 59 -11.98 -8.55 6.21
C SER A 59 -11.81 -7.42 5.20
N PRO A 60 -11.06 -7.64 4.11
CA PRO A 60 -10.95 -6.66 3.04
C PRO A 60 -12.32 -6.35 2.44
N GLY A 61 -12.73 -5.08 2.53
CA GLY A 61 -13.89 -4.56 1.80
C GLY A 61 -13.61 -4.41 0.31
N ILE A 62 -14.66 -4.13 -0.47
CA ILE A 62 -14.55 -4.02 -1.93
C ILE A 62 -13.55 -2.93 -2.38
N GLY A 63 -13.43 -1.83 -1.63
CA GLY A 63 -12.48 -0.76 -1.94
C GLY A 63 -11.03 -1.24 -1.95
N LEU A 64 -10.64 -2.09 -0.98
CA LEU A 64 -9.28 -2.63 -0.92
C LEU A 64 -9.03 -3.63 -2.06
N TRP A 65 -10.02 -4.44 -2.41
CA TRP A 65 -9.92 -5.34 -3.58
C TRP A 65 -9.75 -4.57 -4.89
N LEU A 66 -10.49 -3.48 -5.08
CA LEU A 66 -10.36 -2.61 -6.26
C LEU A 66 -8.99 -1.92 -6.30
N ALA A 67 -8.46 -1.47 -5.15
CA ALA A 67 -7.13 -0.91 -5.05
C ALA A 67 -6.03 -1.91 -5.43
N ILE A 68 -6.16 -3.16 -4.97
CA ILE A 68 -5.25 -4.26 -5.35
C ILE A 68 -5.33 -4.53 -6.85
N ALA A 69 -6.55 -4.64 -7.41
CA ALA A 69 -6.74 -4.86 -8.84
C ALA A 69 -6.12 -3.73 -9.68
N ALA A 70 -6.33 -2.47 -9.30
CA ALA A 70 -5.71 -1.32 -9.95
C ALA A 70 -4.17 -1.39 -9.90
N SER A 71 -3.61 -1.78 -8.76
CA SER A 71 -2.15 -1.95 -8.60
C SER A 71 -1.58 -3.03 -9.54
N VAL A 72 -2.29 -4.15 -9.68
CA VAL A 72 -1.92 -5.21 -10.64
C VAL A 72 -1.97 -4.70 -12.09
N ILE A 73 -3.03 -3.99 -12.47
CA ILE A 73 -3.16 -3.43 -13.82
C ILE A 73 -2.03 -2.41 -14.10
N ILE A 74 -1.69 -1.56 -13.14
CA ILE A 74 -0.56 -0.62 -13.26
C ILE A 74 0.75 -1.38 -13.46
N LEU A 75 0.99 -2.43 -12.68
CA LEU A 75 2.21 -3.24 -12.80
C LEU A 75 2.33 -3.88 -14.19
N ILE A 76 1.23 -4.42 -14.71
CA ILE A 76 1.16 -4.97 -16.07
C ILE A 76 1.44 -3.87 -17.10
N GLY A 77 0.81 -2.71 -16.97
CA GLY A 77 1.02 -1.56 -17.84
C GLY A 77 2.48 -1.09 -17.86
N LEU A 78 3.12 -1.00 -16.69
CA LEU A 78 4.53 -0.64 -16.56
C LEU A 78 5.47 -1.69 -17.18
N TYR A 79 5.14 -2.96 -17.04
CA TYR A 79 5.90 -4.04 -17.68
C TYR A 79 5.88 -3.91 -19.21
N PHE A 80 4.69 -3.73 -19.81
CA PHE A 80 4.56 -3.56 -21.25
C PHE A 80 5.17 -2.25 -21.74
N HIS A 81 5.00 -1.16 -20.99
CA HIS A 81 5.62 0.12 -21.29
C HIS A 81 7.15 -0.02 -21.33
N ARG A 82 7.76 -0.65 -20.31
CA ARG A 82 9.20 -0.91 -20.32
C ARG A 82 9.63 -1.76 -21.50
N ARG A 83 8.89 -2.83 -21.82
CA ARG A 83 9.20 -3.72 -22.94
C ARG A 83 9.15 -3.00 -24.30
N ALA A 84 8.20 -2.09 -24.50
CA ALA A 84 8.02 -1.37 -25.77
C ALA A 84 9.03 -0.23 -25.96
N TYR A 85 9.32 0.54 -24.92
CA TYR A 85 10.14 1.75 -25.05
C TYR A 85 11.63 1.54 -24.80
N LYS A 86 12.02 0.47 -24.09
CA LYS A 86 13.44 0.19 -23.83
C LYS A 86 14.29 0.09 -25.10
N PRO A 87 13.89 -0.66 -26.16
CA PRO A 87 14.69 -0.75 -27.38
C PRO A 87 14.89 0.60 -28.08
N LEU A 88 13.88 1.48 -28.02
CA LEU A 88 13.95 2.80 -28.63
C LEU A 88 14.90 3.73 -27.84
N ALA A 89 14.86 3.65 -26.52
CA ALA A 89 15.78 4.38 -25.66
C ALA A 89 17.24 3.92 -25.86
N ASP A 90 17.46 2.60 -25.88
CA ASP A 90 18.78 2.01 -26.10
C ASP A 90 19.34 2.42 -27.49
N ALA A 91 18.50 2.44 -28.54
CA ALA A 91 18.90 2.89 -29.88
C ALA A 91 19.25 4.39 -29.93
N GLN A 92 18.49 5.24 -29.22
CA GLN A 92 18.77 6.67 -29.15
C GLN A 92 20.06 6.97 -28.38
N GLU A 93 20.35 6.20 -27.33
CA GLU A 93 21.63 6.28 -26.60
C GLU A 93 22.81 5.87 -27.48
N ALA A 94 22.66 4.83 -28.30
CA ALA A 94 23.70 4.40 -29.24
C ALA A 94 24.02 5.47 -30.29
N ILE A 95 23.00 6.13 -30.87
CA ILE A 95 23.19 7.23 -31.83
C ILE A 95 23.91 8.40 -31.17
N ARG A 96 23.50 8.80 -29.95
CA ARG A 96 24.16 9.89 -29.21
C ARG A 96 25.63 9.59 -28.92
N GLN A 97 25.98 8.34 -28.64
CA GLN A 97 27.37 7.93 -28.42
C GLN A 97 28.20 8.01 -29.69
N ASP A 98 27.63 7.65 -30.84
CA ASP A 98 28.29 7.75 -32.14
C ASP A 98 28.59 9.22 -32.50
N ASP A 99 27.61 10.11 -32.37
CA ASP A 99 27.78 11.56 -32.60
C ASP A 99 28.89 12.15 -31.72
N ALA A 100 28.95 11.77 -30.43
CA ALA A 100 29.94 12.26 -29.49
C ALA A 100 31.38 11.75 -29.74
N VAL A 101 31.54 10.66 -30.50
CA VAL A 101 32.86 10.13 -30.90
C VAL A 101 33.36 10.82 -32.18
N HIS A 102 32.45 11.37 -32.97
CA HIS A 102 32.74 12.00 -34.25
C HIS A 102 32.93 13.54 -34.21
N GLU A 103 32.66 14.18 -33.07
CA GLU A 103 33.12 15.55 -32.71
C GLU A 103 34.53 15.55 -32.10
#